data_AF-A0A1Q3GNP9-F1
#
_entry.id   AF-A0A1Q3GNP9-F1
#
_cell.length_a   1.000
_cell.length_b   1.000
_cell.length_c   1.000
_cell.angle_alpha   90.00
_cell.angle_beta   90.00
_cell.angle_gamma   90.00
#
_symmetry.space_group_name_H-M   'P 1'
#
loop_
_entity.id
_entity.type
_entity.pdbx_description
1 polymer ?
#
loop_
_entity_poly.entity_id
_entity_poly.type
_entity_poly.pdbx_seq_one_letter_code
_entity_poly.pdbx_strand_id
1 'polypeptide(L)'
;MAFAFGITQANAQWRNKYKCHNFYGNGITEHLIAQSPKNNPKGSEYLYYTSRNANRIKLVVISSETKTVGMEGVTIVKVRFPNSRTVYKLEFVPGGLYCIHPNGKKQAYEYIPE
;
A
#
# COMPACT_ATOMS: atom_id res chain seq x y z
N MET A 1 -19.65 -2.71 -35.93
CA MET A 1 -20.17 -2.79 -34.54
C MET A 1 -19.99 -4.23 -34.09
N ALA A 2 -19.37 -4.57 -32.97
CA ALA A 2 -19.09 -3.83 -31.75
C ALA A 2 -17.72 -4.25 -31.18
N PHE A 3 -16.99 -3.28 -30.60
CA PHE A 3 -15.80 -3.55 -29.79
C PHE A 3 -16.28 -3.90 -28.38
N ALA A 4 -16.13 -5.16 -27.98
CA ALA A 4 -16.28 -5.55 -26.59
C ALA A 4 -15.00 -5.16 -25.83
N PHE A 5 -15.02 -4.02 -25.15
CA PHE A 5 -14.03 -3.71 -24.12
C PHE A 5 -14.29 -4.65 -22.94
N GLY A 6 -13.59 -5.78 -22.94
CA GLY A 6 -13.53 -6.68 -21.79
C GLY A 6 -13.02 -5.91 -20.58
N ILE A 7 -13.89 -5.67 -19.63
CA ILE A 7 -13.57 -5.20 -18.29
C ILE A 7 -12.74 -6.31 -17.64
N THR A 8 -11.42 -6.22 -17.72
CA THR A 8 -10.54 -7.11 -16.99
C THR A 8 -10.70 -6.81 -15.51
N GLN A 9 -11.54 -7.60 -14.84
CA GLN A 9 -11.51 -7.71 -13.40
C GLN A 9 -10.10 -8.20 -13.03
N ALA A 10 -9.27 -7.26 -12.57
CA ALA A 10 -7.91 -7.54 -12.15
C ALA A 10 -7.95 -8.41 -10.88
N ASN A 11 -8.01 -9.73 -11.08
CA ASN A 11 -7.89 -10.70 -10.00
C ASN A 11 -6.46 -10.63 -9.44
N ALA A 12 -6.32 -10.15 -8.20
CA ALA A 12 -5.09 -10.21 -7.42
C ALA A 12 -4.96 -11.60 -6.76
N GLN A 13 -3.74 -12.15 -6.66
CA GLN A 13 -3.48 -13.43 -6.01
C GLN A 13 -3.66 -13.36 -4.49
N TRP A 14 -3.30 -12.22 -3.90
CA TRP A 14 -3.64 -11.84 -2.54
C TRP A 14 -3.87 -10.34 -2.48
N ARG A 15 -4.69 -9.90 -1.52
CA ARG A 15 -5.03 -8.49 -1.34
C ARG A 15 -5.25 -8.19 0.14
N ASN A 16 -4.38 -7.35 0.70
CA ASN A 16 -4.48 -6.86 2.06
C ASN A 16 -4.88 -5.38 2.04
N LYS A 17 -5.88 -5.03 2.84
CA LYS A 17 -6.37 -3.66 2.99
C LYS A 17 -5.96 -3.13 4.35
N TYR A 18 -5.60 -1.87 4.37
CA TYR A 18 -5.22 -1.18 5.59
C TYR A 18 -5.87 0.20 5.66
N LYS A 19 -6.13 0.68 6.87
CA LYS A 19 -6.62 2.04 7.13
C LYS A 19 -5.83 2.73 8.24
N CYS A 20 -5.73 4.04 8.15
CA CYS A 20 -5.28 4.90 9.23
C CYS A 20 -6.26 6.06 9.34
N HIS A 21 -6.87 6.25 10.51
CA HIS A 21 -7.83 7.33 10.71
C HIS A 21 -7.18 8.52 11.40
N ASN A 22 -7.44 9.73 10.87
CA ASN A 22 -7.14 11.01 11.50
C ASN A 22 -5.66 11.27 11.82
N PHE A 23 -4.74 10.76 11.01
CA PHE A 23 -3.29 10.92 11.24
C PHE A 23 -2.84 12.39 11.36
N TYR A 24 -3.43 13.28 10.58
CA TYR A 24 -3.13 14.72 10.58
C TYR A 24 -4.10 15.57 11.41
N GLY A 25 -5.01 14.97 12.19
CA GLY A 25 -6.01 15.73 12.95
C GLY A 25 -7.11 16.39 12.10
N ASN A 26 -7.28 15.97 10.85
CA ASN A 26 -8.19 16.57 9.86
C ASN A 26 -9.43 15.70 9.53
N GLY A 27 -9.65 14.62 10.29
CA GLY A 27 -10.75 13.67 10.14
C GLY A 27 -10.64 12.75 8.91
N ILE A 28 -9.53 12.78 8.17
CA ILE A 28 -9.36 11.96 6.96
C ILE A 28 -8.95 10.54 7.36
N THR A 29 -9.59 9.55 6.73
CA THR A 29 -9.11 8.17 6.74
C THR A 29 -8.29 7.93 5.49
N GLU A 30 -7.06 7.50 5.69
CA GLU A 30 -6.16 7.09 4.62
C GLU A 30 -6.22 5.57 4.48
N HIS A 31 -6.22 5.10 3.25
CA HIS A 31 -6.30 3.69 2.93
C HIS A 31 -5.13 3.26 2.08
N LEU A 32 -4.58 2.09 2.40
CA LEU A 32 -3.56 1.45 1.60
C LEU A 32 -4.01 0.03 1.24
N ILE A 33 -3.82 -0.36 -0.01
CA ILE A 33 -4.02 -1.73 -0.47
C ILE A 33 -2.65 -2.25 -0.90
N ALA A 34 -2.22 -3.36 -0.30
CA ALA A 34 -1.12 -4.16 -0.81
C ALA A 34 -1.71 -5.36 -1.55
N GLN A 35 -1.29 -5.61 -2.78
CA GLN A 35 -1.80 -6.73 -3.57
C GLN A 35 -0.72 -7.32 -4.47
N SER A 36 -0.81 -8.61 -4.79
CA SER A 36 0.00 -9.20 -5.86
C SER A 36 -0.85 -9.40 -7.12
N PRO A 37 -0.48 -8.79 -8.26
CA PRO A 37 -1.19 -8.99 -9.51
C PRO A 37 -0.92 -10.40 -10.06
N LYS A 38 -1.96 -11.08 -10.59
CA LYS A 38 -1.86 -12.45 -11.13
C LYS A 38 -0.76 -12.63 -12.18
N ASN A 39 -0.49 -11.60 -12.97
CA ASN A 39 0.51 -11.63 -14.04
C ASN A 39 1.94 -11.33 -13.57
N ASN A 40 2.13 -10.97 -12.30
CA ASN A 40 3.44 -10.79 -11.69
C ASN A 40 3.41 -11.27 -10.23
N PRO A 41 3.44 -12.59 -10.00
CA PRO A 41 3.38 -13.16 -8.65
C PRO A 41 4.59 -12.80 -7.78
N LYS A 42 5.67 -12.31 -8.39
CA LYS A 42 6.87 -11.81 -7.68
C LYS A 42 6.77 -10.32 -7.35
N GLY A 43 5.82 -9.61 -7.94
CA GLY A 43 5.60 -8.18 -7.74
C GLY A 43 4.50 -7.92 -6.71
N SER A 44 4.68 -6.87 -5.92
CA SER A 44 3.64 -6.31 -5.06
C SER A 44 3.28 -4.91 -5.55
N GLU A 45 1.99 -4.62 -5.61
CA GLU A 45 1.43 -3.32 -5.93
C GLU A 45 0.86 -2.67 -4.67
N TYR A 46 1.04 -1.35 -4.59
CA TYR A 46 0.54 -0.55 -3.48
C TYR A 46 -0.36 0.55 -4.03
N LEU A 47 -1.63 0.55 -3.61
CA LEU A 47 -2.62 1.55 -3.99
C LEU A 47 -2.99 2.39 -2.78
N TYR A 48 -2.93 3.71 -2.93
CA TYR A 48 -3.30 4.67 -1.90
C TYR A 48 -4.58 5.42 -2.31
N TYR A 49 -5.46 5.67 -1.36
CA TYR A 49 -6.61 6.56 -1.51
C TYR A 49 -7.05 7.08 -0.14
N THR A 50 -7.98 8.04 -0.12
CA THR A 50 -8.46 8.64 1.13
C THR A 50 -9.99 8.62 1.18
N SER A 51 -10.56 8.84 2.37
CA SER A 51 -12.01 8.99 2.52
C SER A 51 -12.58 10.20 1.76
N ARG A 52 -11.77 11.22 1.46
CA ARG A 52 -12.17 12.40 0.68
C ARG A 52 -12.02 12.20 -0.83
N ASN A 53 -11.15 11.29 -1.26
CA ASN A 53 -10.92 10.99 -2.67
C ASN A 53 -10.66 9.50 -2.85
N ALA A 54 -11.68 8.80 -3.36
CA ALA A 54 -11.64 7.36 -3.59
C ALA A 54 -10.83 6.94 -4.82
N ASN A 55 -10.31 7.90 -5.61
CA ASN A 55 -9.44 7.59 -6.73
C ASN A 55 -8.14 6.96 -6.23
N ARG A 56 -7.88 5.74 -6.68
CA ARG A 56 -6.72 4.95 -6.26
C ARG A 56 -5.48 5.41 -7.01
N ILE A 57 -4.46 5.79 -6.27
CA ILE A 57 -3.15 6.17 -6.80
C ILE A 57 -2.23 4.97 -6.64
N LYS A 58 -1.70 4.46 -7.76
CA LYS A 58 -0.66 3.43 -7.75
C LYS A 58 0.67 4.04 -7.34
N LEU A 59 1.22 3.59 -6.23
CA LEU A 59 2.53 4.01 -5.77
C LEU A 59 3.62 3.33 -6.60
N VAL A 60 4.72 4.05 -6.80
CA VAL A 60 5.90 3.54 -7.47
C VAL A 60 6.79 2.87 -6.42
N VAL A 61 7.03 1.57 -6.58
CA VAL A 61 7.96 0.82 -5.74
C VAL A 61 9.40 1.12 -6.17
N ILE A 62 10.22 1.54 -5.22
CA ILE A 62 11.64 1.85 -5.43
C ILE A 62 12.50 0.65 -5.07
N SER A 63 12.21 0.03 -3.92
CA SER A 63 12.92 -1.16 -3.44
C SER A 63 12.05 -1.93 -2.46
N SER A 64 12.31 -3.23 -2.34
CA SER A 64 11.70 -4.10 -1.34
C SER A 64 12.80 -4.94 -0.71
N GLU A 65 12.81 -5.01 0.61
CA GLU A 65 13.78 -5.78 1.39
C GLU A 65 13.03 -6.49 2.52
N THR A 66 13.35 -7.75 2.79
CA THR A 66 12.85 -8.46 3.97
C THR A 66 13.99 -8.62 4.96
N LYS A 67 13.76 -8.17 6.20
CA LYS A 67 14.70 -8.30 7.31
C LYS A 67 14.12 -9.22 8.35
N THR A 68 14.92 -10.14 8.85
CA THR A 68 14.55 -10.95 10.01
C THR A 68 14.91 -10.16 11.27
N VAL A 69 13.92 -9.86 12.10
CA VAL A 69 14.10 -9.18 13.39
C VAL A 69 13.64 -10.16 14.47
N GLY A 70 14.60 -10.79 15.16
CA GLY A 70 14.29 -11.87 16.09
C GLY A 70 13.76 -13.11 15.37
N MET A 71 12.57 -13.59 15.75
CA MET A 71 11.89 -14.73 15.11
C MET A 71 10.91 -14.30 14.01
N GLU A 72 10.72 -13.00 13.80
CA GLU A 72 9.71 -12.47 12.87
C GLU A 72 10.37 -11.82 11.63
N GLY A 73 9.74 -12.00 10.48
CA GLY A 73 10.13 -11.33 9.24
C GLY A 73 9.42 -9.99 9.11
N VAL A 74 10.20 -8.92 8.93
CA VAL A 74 9.70 -7.57 8.62
C VAL A 74 10.00 -7.27 7.16
N THR A 75 8.97 -6.99 6.36
CA THR A 75 9.16 -6.55 4.97
C THR A 75 9.13 -5.04 4.91
N ILE A 76 10.20 -4.43 4.40
CA ILE A 76 10.35 -3.00 4.23
C ILE A 76 10.30 -2.66 2.75
N VAL A 77 9.35 -1.82 2.36
CA VAL A 77 9.14 -1.41 0.98
C VAL A 77 9.27 0.11 0.89
N LYS A 78 10.17 0.58 0.04
CA LYS A 78 10.30 2.01 -0.27
C LYS A 78 9.41 2.35 -1.44
N VAL A 79 8.53 3.33 -1.26
CA VAL A 79 7.57 3.76 -2.27
C VAL A 79 7.56 5.27 -2.42
N ARG A 80 7.06 5.76 -3.56
CA ARG A 80 6.78 7.18 -3.79
C ARG A 80 5.50 7.35 -4.59
N PHE A 81 4.91 8.53 -4.51
CA PHE A 81 3.84 8.91 -5.43
C PHE A 81 4.41 9.13 -6.84
N PRO A 82 3.64 8.83 -7.91
CA PRO A 82 4.14 8.87 -9.29
C PRO A 82 4.75 10.22 -9.68
N ASN A 83 4.14 11.32 -9.22
CA ASN A 83 4.57 12.69 -9.52
C ASN A 83 5.38 13.34 -8.38
N SER A 84 5.89 12.54 -7.45
CA SER A 84 6.69 13.03 -6.32
C SER A 84 8.03 12.30 -6.25
N ARG A 85 9.06 13.00 -5.78
CA ARG A 85 10.38 12.44 -5.43
C ARG A 85 10.45 12.01 -3.96
N THR A 86 9.43 12.33 -3.18
CA THR A 86 9.33 12.04 -1.76
C THR A 86 9.19 10.54 -1.52
N VAL A 87 10.12 9.97 -0.75
CA VAL A 87 10.18 8.53 -0.47
C VAL A 87 9.58 8.21 0.89
N TYR A 88 8.65 7.27 0.91
CA TYR A 88 8.00 6.72 2.09
C TYR A 88 8.49 5.29 2.30
N LYS A 89 8.52 4.83 3.55
CA LYS A 89 8.82 3.44 3.88
C LYS A 89 7.57 2.75 4.43
N LEU A 90 7.20 1.64 3.85
CA LEU A 90 6.15 0.75 4.33
C LEU A 90 6.83 -0.42 5.05
N GLU A 91 6.61 -0.53 6.36
CA GLU A 91 7.11 -1.61 7.21
C GLU A 91 5.97 -2.55 7.56
N PHE A 92 5.94 -3.72 6.92
CA PHE A 92 5.00 -4.79 7.20
C PHE A 92 5.52 -5.58 8.39
N VAL A 93 4.74 -5.56 9.47
CA VAL A 93 5.02 -6.29 10.71
C VAL A 93 3.89 -7.26 10.99
N PRO A 94 4.11 -8.29 11.81
CA PRO A 94 3.01 -9.15 12.25
C PRO A 94 1.90 -8.33 12.90
N GLY A 95 0.69 -8.44 12.34
CA GLY A 95 -0.50 -7.72 12.81
C GLY A 95 -0.73 -6.32 12.24
N GLY A 96 0.14 -5.78 11.38
CA GLY A 96 -0.10 -4.44 10.84
C GLY A 96 0.93 -3.88 9.87
N LEU A 97 0.80 -2.58 9.63
CA LEU A 97 1.65 -1.84 8.71
C LEU A 97 2.01 -0.48 9.30
N TYR A 98 3.26 -0.08 9.19
CA TYR A 98 3.69 1.29 9.46
C TYR A 98 4.13 1.99 8.17
N CYS A 99 3.64 3.19 7.95
CA CYS A 99 4.17 4.10 6.94
C CYS A 99 5.05 5.16 7.62
N ILE A 100 6.34 5.16 7.31
CA ILE A 100 7.29 6.16 7.78
C ILE A 100 7.42 7.23 6.69
N HIS A 101 7.03 8.44 7.05
CA HIS A 101 7.15 9.63 6.22
C HIS A 101 8.61 10.10 6.19
N PRO A 102 9.04 10.83 5.15
CA PRO A 102 10.42 11.32 5.05
C PRO A 102 10.85 12.23 6.20
N ASN A 103 9.91 12.89 6.88
CA ASN A 103 10.16 13.69 8.07
C ASN A 103 10.26 12.85 9.36
N GLY A 104 10.23 11.52 9.26
CA GLY A 104 10.30 10.59 10.39
C GLY A 104 8.96 10.32 11.07
N LYS A 105 7.87 11.02 10.70
CA LYS A 105 6.55 10.72 11.29
C LYS A 105 6.10 9.32 10.92
N LYS A 106 5.67 8.56 11.93
CA LYS A 106 5.23 7.16 11.78
C LYS A 106 3.71 7.10 11.81
N GLN A 107 3.13 6.61 10.73
CA GLN A 107 1.70 6.42 10.56
C GLN A 107 1.36 4.94 10.73
N ALA A 108 0.59 4.62 11.76
CA ALA A 108 0.13 3.27 12.02
C ALA A 108 -1.13 2.96 11.20
N TYR A 109 -1.06 1.87 10.44
CA TYR A 109 -2.16 1.37 9.64
C TYR A 109 -2.68 0.08 10.28
N GLU A 110 -4.00 0.04 10.50
CA GLU A 110 -4.73 -1.14 10.95
C GLU A 110 -5.08 -2.00 9.74
N TYR A 111 -4.88 -3.32 9.88
CA TYR A 111 -5.36 -4.28 8.91
C TYR A 111 -6.90 -4.33 8.91
N ILE A 112 -7.49 -4.36 7.72
CA ILE A 112 -8.92 -4.54 7.52
C ILE A 112 -9.11 -5.96 6.98
N PRO A 113 -9.63 -6.90 7.79
CA PRO A 113 -10.01 -8.22 7.29
C PRO A 113 -11.06 -8.06 6.18
N GLU A 114 -10.94 -8.89 5.13
CA GLU A 114 -11.92 -8.93 4.03
C GLU A 114 -13.27 -9.49 4.47
#